data_AF-A0A1H4FV08-F1
#
_entry.id   AF-A0A1H4FV08-F1
#
_cell.length_a   1.000
_cell.length_b   1.000
_cell.length_c   1.000
_cell.angle_alpha   90.00
_cell.angle_beta   90.00
_cell.angle_gamma   90.00
#
_symmetry.space_group_name_H-M   'P 1'
#
loop_
_entity.id
_entity.type
_entity.pdbx_description
1 polymer ?
#
loop_
_entity_poly.entity_id
_entity_poly.type
_entity_poly.pdbx_seq_one_letter_code
_entity_poly.pdbx_strand_id
1 'polypeptide(L)'
;MQKQQGFTLVELIIVIVILGILAVTAAPRFLNISGDARASTLNAVKGSLESASALVYGKAIIAGVQNQDEGEVTDPAGTIATAYGYPAATTAVMAIILDLDDSEWTVAAVPASDPASIAITPAGTVYTATAADACQVLYTESDAPVTKPTIVVQAAGC
;
A
#
# COMPACT_ATOMS: atom_id res chain seq x y z
N MET A 1 -62.13 -14.06 14.92
CA MET A 1 -61.61 -12.67 14.90
C MET A 1 -60.23 -12.68 15.54
N GLN A 2 -59.17 -12.51 14.75
CA GLN A 2 -57.81 -12.36 15.27
C GLN A 2 -57.70 -10.96 15.88
N LYS A 3 -57.38 -10.85 17.18
CA LYS A 3 -57.11 -9.55 17.83
C LYS A 3 -55.82 -8.99 17.23
N GLN A 4 -55.89 -7.89 16.49
CA GLN A 4 -54.71 -7.09 16.17
C GLN A 4 -54.16 -6.52 17.48
N GLN A 5 -53.05 -7.06 17.95
CA GLN A 5 -52.22 -6.41 18.96
C GLN A 5 -51.48 -5.27 18.27
N GLY A 6 -51.95 -4.04 18.46
CA GLY A 6 -51.23 -2.85 18.02
C GLY A 6 -49.98 -2.62 18.88
N PHE A 7 -48.92 -2.11 18.26
CA PHE A 7 -47.74 -1.62 18.97
C PHE A 7 -48.12 -0.49 19.93
N THR A 8 -47.53 -0.48 21.13
CA THR A 8 -47.71 0.64 22.07
C THR A 8 -46.89 1.85 21.63
N LEU A 9 -47.39 3.06 21.89
CA LEU A 9 -46.63 4.31 21.68
C LEU A 9 -45.28 4.28 22.42
N VAL A 10 -45.26 3.66 23.60
CA VAL A 10 -44.05 3.55 24.43
C VAL A 10 -43.01 2.63 23.80
N GLU A 11 -43.40 1.49 23.22
CA GLU A 11 -42.46 0.61 22.49
C GLU A 11 -41.80 1.35 21.33
N LEU A 12 -42.58 2.11 20.55
CA LEU A 12 -42.04 2.84 19.42
C LEU A 12 -41.01 3.89 19.87
N ILE A 13 -41.30 4.60 20.98
CA ILE A 13 -40.38 5.60 21.55
C ILE A 13 -39.09 4.94 22.06
N ILE A 14 -39.20 3.80 22.76
CA ILE A 14 -38.01 3.09 23.27
C ILE A 14 -37.12 2.65 22.11
N VAL A 15 -37.70 2.14 21.01
CA VAL A 15 -36.94 1.71 19.84
C VAL A 15 -36.16 2.88 19.21
N ILE A 16 -36.79 4.03 18.99
CA ILE A 16 -36.09 5.19 18.41
C ILE A 16 -35.01 5.75 19.34
N VAL A 17 -35.20 5.67 20.66
CA VAL A 17 -34.20 6.09 21.65
C VAL A 17 -32.99 5.15 21.62
N ILE A 18 -33.22 3.84 21.58
CA ILE A 18 -32.14 2.85 21.48
C ILE A 18 -31.38 3.03 20.16
N LEU A 19 -32.08 3.18 19.03
CA LEU A 19 -31.46 3.44 17.74
C LEU A 19 -30.67 4.76 17.73
N GLY A 20 -31.16 5.80 18.41
CA GLY A 20 -30.44 7.06 18.57
C GLY A 20 -29.11 6.92 19.30
N ILE A 21 -29.07 6.15 20.40
CA ILE A 21 -27.83 5.89 21.17
C ILE A 21 -26.83 5.07 20.32
N LEU A 22 -27.31 4.05 19.62
CA LEU A 22 -26.47 3.23 18.74
C LEU A 22 -25.91 4.06 17.56
N ALA A 23 -26.70 4.96 16.99
CA ALA A 23 -26.26 5.82 15.89
C ALA A 23 -25.14 6.78 16.31
N VAL A 24 -25.28 7.45 17.46
CA VAL A 24 -24.28 8.42 17.95
C VAL A 24 -22.95 7.75 18.29
N THR A 25 -22.97 6.50 18.77
CA THR A 25 -21.76 5.76 19.13
C THR A 25 -21.09 5.09 17.91
N ALA A 26 -21.87 4.66 16.91
CA ALA A 26 -21.34 4.02 15.70
C ALA A 26 -20.86 5.01 14.64
N ALA A 27 -21.50 6.19 14.51
CA ALA A 27 -21.19 7.15 13.45
C ALA A 27 -19.72 7.64 13.44
N PRO A 28 -19.07 7.98 14.57
CA PRO A 28 -17.67 8.43 14.55
C PRO A 28 -16.69 7.37 14.05
N ARG A 29 -16.95 6.09 14.36
CA ARG A 29 -16.14 4.98 13.87
C ARG A 29 -16.39 4.71 12.40
N PHE A 30 -17.66 4.75 11.97
CA PHE A 30 -18.03 4.50 10.57
C PHE A 30 -17.39 5.51 9.61
N LEU A 31 -17.24 6.77 10.02
CA LEU A 31 -16.60 7.81 9.21
C LEU A 31 -15.09 7.62 9.01
N ASN A 32 -14.38 6.96 9.93
CA ASN A 32 -12.93 6.76 9.87
C ASN A 32 -12.49 5.43 9.23
N ILE A 33 -13.42 4.49 8.99
CA ILE A 33 -13.10 3.16 8.42
C ILE A 33 -12.40 3.26 7.06
N SER A 34 -12.75 4.24 6.23
CA SER A 34 -12.19 4.38 4.90
C SER A 34 -10.70 4.73 4.91
N GLY A 35 -10.28 5.64 5.79
CA GLY A 35 -8.87 6.01 5.94
C GLY A 35 -8.04 4.87 6.52
N ASP A 36 -8.55 4.22 7.57
CA ASP A 36 -7.92 3.04 8.18
C ASP A 36 -7.79 1.87 7.19
N ALA A 37 -8.81 1.65 6.36
CA ALA A 37 -8.79 0.62 5.32
C ALA A 37 -7.70 0.90 4.28
N ARG A 38 -7.58 2.15 3.82
CA ARG A 38 -6.52 2.56 2.87
C ARG A 38 -5.13 2.45 3.47
N ALA A 39 -4.95 2.88 4.71
CA ALA A 39 -3.68 2.70 5.41
C ALA A 39 -3.32 1.21 5.52
N SER A 40 -4.30 0.34 5.77
CA SER A 40 -4.08 -1.11 5.81
C SER A 40 -3.70 -1.69 4.45
N THR A 41 -4.31 -1.24 3.35
CA THR A 41 -3.93 -1.72 2.00
C THR A 41 -2.53 -1.26 1.60
N LEU A 42 -2.14 -0.03 1.94
CA LEU A 42 -0.76 0.45 1.74
C LEU A 42 0.25 -0.39 2.54
N ASN A 43 -0.08 -0.79 3.76
CA ASN A 43 0.77 -1.69 4.54
C ASN A 43 0.87 -3.09 3.90
N ALA A 44 -0.20 -3.58 3.28
CA ALA A 44 -0.16 -4.83 2.52
C ALA A 44 0.78 -4.72 1.30
N VAL A 45 0.70 -3.61 0.55
CA VAL A 45 1.63 -3.34 -0.58
C VAL A 45 3.08 -3.28 -0.10
N LYS A 46 3.35 -2.62 1.04
CA LYS A 46 4.68 -2.62 1.66
C LYS A 46 5.17 -4.04 1.96
N GLY A 47 4.32 -4.90 2.56
CA GLY A 47 4.69 -6.29 2.84
C GLY A 47 5.01 -7.10 1.59
N SER A 48 4.26 -6.87 0.50
CA SER A 48 4.55 -7.47 -0.81
C SER A 48 5.89 -7.01 -1.37
N LEU A 49 6.22 -5.71 -1.28
CA LEU A 49 7.52 -5.17 -1.69
C LEU A 49 8.69 -5.73 -0.87
N GLU A 50 8.54 -5.84 0.46
CA GLU A 50 9.56 -6.44 1.33
C GLU A 50 9.81 -7.90 0.96
N SER A 51 8.75 -8.64 0.66
CA SER A 51 8.84 -10.04 0.23
C SER A 51 9.50 -10.17 -1.14
N ALA A 52 9.07 -9.35 -2.11
CA ALA A 52 9.61 -9.34 -3.46
C ALA A 52 11.09 -8.94 -3.50
N SER A 53 11.47 -7.90 -2.74
CA SER A 53 12.88 -7.46 -2.65
C SER A 53 13.78 -8.53 -2.03
N ALA A 54 13.31 -9.27 -1.03
CA ALA A 54 14.06 -10.40 -0.46
C ALA A 54 14.24 -11.55 -1.47
N LEU A 55 13.22 -11.85 -2.28
CA LEU A 55 13.29 -12.86 -3.34
C LEU A 55 14.28 -12.47 -4.43
N VAL A 56 14.23 -11.23 -4.91
CA VAL A 56 15.16 -10.71 -5.92
C VAL A 56 16.59 -10.74 -5.40
N TYR A 57 16.82 -10.31 -4.16
CA TYR A 57 18.14 -10.39 -3.53
C TYR A 57 18.67 -11.82 -3.40
N GLY A 58 17.80 -12.77 -3.04
CA GLY A 58 18.17 -14.18 -3.02
C GLY A 58 18.63 -14.69 -4.40
N LYS A 59 17.94 -14.29 -5.47
CA LYS A 59 18.33 -14.61 -6.84
C LYS A 59 19.63 -13.89 -7.25
N ALA A 60 19.82 -12.65 -6.83
CA ALA A 60 21.04 -11.88 -7.10
C ALA A 60 22.29 -12.54 -6.47
N ILE A 61 22.16 -13.11 -5.26
CA ILE A 61 23.24 -13.90 -4.65
C ILE A 61 23.59 -15.13 -5.49
N ILE A 62 22.57 -15.86 -5.97
CA ILE A 62 22.77 -17.06 -6.80
C ILE A 62 23.45 -16.69 -8.12
N ALA A 63 23.08 -15.55 -8.70
CA ALA A 63 23.68 -15.02 -9.92
C ALA A 63 25.05 -14.35 -9.70
N GLY A 64 25.46 -14.11 -8.44
CA GLY A 64 26.73 -13.48 -8.10
C GLY A 64 26.79 -11.97 -8.36
N VAL A 65 25.63 -11.31 -8.49
CA VAL A 65 25.50 -9.87 -8.81
C VAL A 65 25.10 -9.02 -7.60
N GLN A 66 25.00 -9.61 -6.40
CA GLN A 66 24.45 -8.97 -5.20
C GLN A 66 25.21 -7.74 -4.67
N ASN A 67 26.41 -7.48 -5.16
CA ASN A 67 27.23 -6.32 -4.77
C ASN A 67 27.48 -5.36 -5.93
N GLN A 68 26.89 -5.62 -7.10
CA GLN A 68 27.02 -4.74 -8.26
C GLN A 68 26.10 -3.54 -8.08
N ASP A 69 26.65 -2.35 -8.33
CA ASP A 69 25.88 -1.09 -8.31
C ASP A 69 24.70 -1.17 -9.28
N GLU A 70 24.97 -1.62 -10.51
CA GLU A 70 23.96 -2.03 -11.49
C GLU A 70 24.20 -3.49 -11.86
N GLY A 71 23.20 -4.34 -11.61
CA GLY A 71 23.21 -5.75 -11.98
C GLY A 71 21.86 -6.19 -12.53
N GLU A 72 21.77 -7.42 -13.01
CA GLU A 72 20.53 -7.97 -13.53
C GLU A 72 20.33 -9.42 -13.09
N VAL A 73 19.07 -9.79 -12.86
CA VAL A 73 18.64 -11.15 -12.55
C VAL A 73 17.56 -11.55 -13.55
N THR A 74 17.67 -12.75 -14.11
CA THR A 74 16.64 -13.30 -14.99
C THR A 74 15.52 -13.97 -14.20
N ASP A 75 14.28 -13.58 -14.50
CA ASP A 75 13.06 -14.24 -14.03
C ASP A 75 12.24 -14.73 -15.24
N PRO A 76 11.42 -15.80 -15.11
CA PRO A 76 10.50 -16.19 -16.17
C PRO A 76 9.56 -15.06 -16.64
N ALA A 77 9.23 -14.12 -15.75
CA ALA A 77 8.40 -12.96 -16.09
C ALA A 77 9.18 -11.82 -16.79
N GLY A 78 10.51 -11.84 -16.76
CA GLY A 78 11.35 -10.83 -17.41
C GLY A 78 12.72 -10.64 -16.75
N THR A 79 13.50 -9.71 -17.28
CA THR A 79 14.76 -9.30 -16.65
C THR A 79 14.49 -8.28 -15.56
N ILE A 80 14.97 -8.56 -14.36
CA ILE A 80 14.89 -7.69 -13.20
C ILE A 80 16.22 -6.96 -13.06
N ALA A 81 16.23 -5.67 -13.39
CA ALA A 81 17.36 -4.81 -13.05
C ALA A 81 17.46 -4.66 -11.53
N THR A 82 18.68 -4.66 -11.02
CA THR A 82 18.99 -4.61 -9.59
C THR A 82 20.00 -3.53 -9.26
N ALA A 83 19.81 -2.87 -8.12
CA ALA A 83 20.78 -2.02 -7.46
C ALA A 83 21.29 -2.76 -6.21
N TYR A 84 22.59 -3.11 -6.19
CA TYR A 84 23.20 -3.89 -5.10
C TYR A 84 22.43 -5.18 -4.78
N GLY A 85 21.96 -5.86 -5.82
CA GLY A 85 21.18 -7.10 -5.73
C GLY A 85 19.71 -6.93 -5.33
N TYR A 86 19.26 -5.75 -4.94
CA TYR A 86 17.85 -5.44 -4.69
C TYR A 86 17.17 -4.90 -5.95
N PRO A 87 15.84 -4.95 -6.08
CA PRO A 87 15.15 -4.40 -7.25
C PRO A 87 15.53 -2.94 -7.51
N ALA A 88 15.90 -2.59 -8.75
CA ALA A 88 16.08 -1.19 -9.12
C ALA A 88 14.74 -0.43 -9.07
N ALA A 89 14.75 0.83 -8.67
CA ALA A 89 13.56 1.68 -8.57
C ALA A 89 13.07 2.15 -9.95
N THR A 90 12.60 1.22 -10.77
CA THR A 90 12.01 1.49 -12.09
C THR A 90 10.60 0.92 -12.18
N THR A 91 9.71 1.59 -12.92
CA THR A 91 8.33 1.12 -13.13
C THR A 91 8.29 -0.24 -13.83
N ALA A 92 9.23 -0.52 -14.73
CA ALA A 92 9.36 -1.80 -15.41
C ALA A 92 9.69 -2.94 -14.43
N VAL A 93 10.64 -2.74 -13.51
CA VAL A 93 10.97 -3.74 -12.48
C VAL A 93 9.78 -3.96 -11.56
N MET A 94 9.12 -2.88 -11.12
CA MET A 94 7.96 -2.97 -10.22
C MET A 94 6.80 -3.75 -10.83
N ALA A 95 6.54 -3.62 -12.13
CA ALA A 95 5.53 -4.40 -12.85
C ALA A 95 5.88 -5.90 -12.96
N ILE A 96 7.15 -6.27 -12.85
CA ILE A 96 7.58 -7.68 -12.83
C ILE A 96 7.46 -8.27 -11.42
N ILE A 97 7.84 -7.50 -10.40
CA ILE A 97 7.98 -8.00 -9.03
C ILE A 97 6.71 -7.85 -8.18
N LEU A 98 5.77 -7.02 -8.60
CA LEU A 98 4.48 -6.82 -7.97
C LEU A 98 3.35 -7.12 -8.96
N ASP A 99 2.35 -7.85 -8.48
CA ASP A 99 1.10 -8.08 -9.19
C ASP A 99 0.05 -7.10 -8.66
N LEU A 100 0.04 -5.88 -9.21
CA LEU A 100 -0.92 -4.84 -8.88
C LEU A 100 -1.84 -4.57 -10.08
N ASP A 101 -3.13 -4.40 -9.81
CA ASP A 101 -4.11 -4.01 -10.82
C ASP A 101 -3.97 -2.50 -11.12
N ASP A 102 -3.67 -2.16 -12.38
CA ASP A 102 -3.51 -0.78 -12.87
C ASP A 102 -4.79 0.07 -12.72
N SER A 103 -5.95 -0.56 -12.53
CA SER A 103 -7.21 0.15 -12.24
C SER A 103 -7.34 0.56 -10.78
N GLU A 104 -6.58 -0.06 -9.87
CA GLU A 104 -6.60 0.20 -8.43
C GLU A 104 -5.33 0.92 -7.94
N TRP A 105 -4.21 0.76 -8.63
CA TRP A 105 -2.90 1.26 -8.23
C TRP A 105 -2.19 1.98 -9.37
N THR A 106 -1.38 2.96 -9.02
CA THR A 106 -0.45 3.62 -9.94
C THR A 106 0.96 3.53 -9.38
N VAL A 107 1.91 3.20 -10.24
CA VAL A 107 3.33 3.09 -9.92
C VAL A 107 4.07 4.14 -10.74
N ALA A 108 4.75 5.06 -10.06
CA ALA A 108 5.44 6.18 -10.70
C ALA A 108 6.82 6.42 -10.11
N ALA A 109 7.76 6.83 -10.95
CA ALA A 109 9.07 7.31 -10.48
C ALA A 109 8.91 8.61 -9.70
N VAL A 110 9.64 8.72 -8.59
CA VAL A 110 9.71 9.95 -7.81
C VAL A 110 10.67 10.92 -8.48
N PRO A 111 10.22 12.13 -8.87
CA PRO A 111 11.07 13.11 -9.53
C PRO A 111 12.26 13.52 -8.66
N ALA A 112 13.44 13.62 -9.27
CA ALA A 112 14.67 14.09 -8.61
C ALA A 112 14.98 13.36 -7.28
N SER A 113 14.72 12.05 -7.23
CA SER A 113 15.12 11.19 -6.11
C SER A 113 16.55 10.68 -6.30
N ASP A 114 17.32 10.68 -5.21
CA ASP A 114 18.65 10.10 -5.12
C ASP A 114 18.82 9.49 -3.71
N PRO A 115 18.93 8.16 -3.56
CA PRO A 115 18.88 7.15 -4.62
C PRO A 115 17.48 7.06 -5.27
N ALA A 116 17.37 6.44 -6.45
CA ALA A 116 16.12 6.47 -7.20
C ALA A 116 14.98 5.82 -6.41
N SER A 117 13.79 6.40 -6.53
CA SER A 117 12.62 5.99 -5.75
C SER A 117 11.38 5.83 -6.61
N ILE A 118 10.52 4.90 -6.21
CA ILE A 118 9.19 4.65 -6.78
C ILE A 118 8.12 4.96 -5.73
N ALA A 119 7.09 5.68 -6.14
CA ALA A 119 5.87 5.83 -5.38
C ALA A 119 4.79 4.90 -5.94
N ILE A 120 4.13 4.17 -5.04
CA ILE A 120 2.94 3.38 -5.33
C ILE A 120 1.76 4.05 -4.65
N THR A 121 0.77 4.49 -5.41
CA THR A 121 -0.39 5.22 -4.91
C THR A 121 -1.70 4.56 -5.38
N PRO A 122 -2.82 4.68 -4.65
CA PRO A 122 -4.11 4.27 -5.16
C PRO A 122 -4.50 5.02 -6.44
N ALA A 123 -5.25 4.39 -7.33
CA ALA A 123 -5.73 4.99 -8.56
C ALA A 123 -6.49 6.30 -8.30
N GLY A 124 -6.18 7.32 -9.11
CA GLY A 124 -6.75 8.66 -8.97
C GLY A 124 -6.05 9.55 -7.93
N THR A 125 -5.03 9.05 -7.23
CA THR A 125 -4.14 9.85 -6.37
C THR A 125 -2.78 10.03 -7.03
N VAL A 126 -2.14 11.17 -6.80
CA VAL A 126 -0.82 11.48 -7.37
C VAL A 126 0.20 11.52 -6.24
N TYR A 127 1.42 11.08 -6.55
CA TYR A 127 2.56 11.25 -5.65
C TYR A 127 2.67 12.70 -5.15
N THR A 128 2.92 12.85 -3.86
CA THR A 128 3.26 14.13 -3.23
C THR A 128 4.53 13.97 -2.41
N ALA A 129 5.39 14.99 -2.46
CA ALA A 129 6.59 15.06 -1.63
C ALA A 129 6.25 15.41 -0.16
N THR A 130 5.06 15.96 0.10
CA THR A 130 4.62 16.35 1.44
C THR A 130 4.01 15.15 2.16
N ALA A 131 4.73 14.58 3.12
CA ALA A 131 4.30 13.38 3.85
C ALA A 131 2.95 13.53 4.57
N ALA A 132 2.56 14.75 4.96
CA ALA A 132 1.27 15.02 5.62
C ALA A 132 0.06 14.85 4.69
N ASP A 133 0.25 15.05 3.38
CA ASP A 133 -0.80 14.95 2.36
C ASP A 133 -0.73 13.63 1.59
N ALA A 134 0.21 12.75 1.95
CA ALA A 134 0.55 11.57 1.19
C ALA A 134 -0.37 10.38 1.50
N CYS A 135 -0.78 9.69 0.44
CA CYS A 135 -1.44 8.39 0.49
C CYS A 135 -0.70 7.42 -0.46
N GLN A 136 0.50 7.00 -0.06
CA GLN A 136 1.45 6.30 -0.92
C GLN A 136 2.38 5.36 -0.14
N VAL A 137 2.92 4.37 -0.84
CA VAL A 137 4.10 3.61 -0.42
C VAL A 137 5.29 4.12 -1.21
N LEU A 138 6.35 4.52 -0.52
CA LEU A 138 7.61 4.94 -1.11
C LEU A 138 8.61 3.78 -1.02
N TYR A 139 9.08 3.31 -2.18
CA TYR A 139 10.22 2.42 -2.32
C TYR A 139 11.43 3.26 -2.73
N THR A 140 12.47 3.24 -1.92
CA THR A 140 13.77 3.85 -2.22
C THR A 140 14.77 2.73 -2.40
N GLU A 141 15.42 2.67 -3.56
CA GLU A 141 16.35 1.58 -3.88
C GLU A 141 17.58 1.56 -2.96
N SER A 142 18.34 0.48 -3.04
CA SER A 142 19.58 0.34 -2.28
C SER A 142 20.67 1.26 -2.83
N ASP A 143 21.43 1.88 -1.93
CA ASP A 143 22.53 2.81 -2.24
C ASP A 143 23.93 2.21 -1.99
N ALA A 144 24.00 0.98 -1.45
CA ALA A 144 25.25 0.32 -1.14
C ALA A 144 25.11 -1.20 -1.00
N PRO A 145 26.21 -1.97 -1.15
CA PRO A 145 26.20 -3.42 -0.98
C PRO A 145 25.66 -3.81 0.40
N VAL A 146 24.79 -4.81 0.44
CA VAL A 146 24.19 -5.36 1.68
C VAL A 146 23.26 -4.36 2.42
N THR A 147 23.05 -3.15 1.91
CA THR A 147 22.05 -2.21 2.43
C THR A 147 20.70 -2.54 1.81
N LYS A 148 19.66 -2.73 2.64
CA LYS A 148 18.32 -3.01 2.15
C LYS A 148 17.68 -1.72 1.59
N PRO A 149 16.83 -1.83 0.55
CA PRO A 149 15.99 -0.71 0.12
C PRO A 149 15.08 -0.26 1.26
N THR A 150 14.76 1.04 1.27
CA THR A 150 13.90 1.63 2.30
C THR A 150 12.46 1.67 1.80
N ILE A 151 11.53 1.08 2.56
CA ILE A 151 10.10 1.01 2.20
C ILE A 151 9.27 1.69 3.29
N VAL A 152 8.65 2.82 2.94
CA VAL A 152 7.91 3.68 3.88
C VAL A 152 6.47 3.83 3.43
N VAL A 153 5.53 3.60 4.35
CA VAL A 153 4.11 3.92 4.13
C VAL A 153 3.88 5.34 4.62
N GLN A 154 3.30 6.18 3.77
CA GLN A 154 2.85 7.53 4.10
C GLN A 154 1.34 7.58 3.83
N ALA A 155 0.54 7.57 4.90
CA ALA A 155 -0.92 7.43 4.81
C ALA A 155 -1.69 8.59 5.46
N ALA A 156 -1.02 9.72 5.74
CA ALA A 156 -1.62 10.86 6.43
C ALA A 156 -2.67 11.60 5.58
N GLY A 157 -2.56 11.51 4.25
CA GLY A 157 -3.55 12.02 3.28
C GLY A 157 -4.54 10.97 2.78
N CYS A 158 -4.54 9.76 3.37
CA CYS A 158 -5.60 8.78 3.18
C CYS A 158 -6.81 9.08 4.10
#